data_AF-A0A1I7RI03-F1
#
_entry.id   AF-A0A1I7RI03-F1
#
_cell.length_a   1.000
_cell.length_b   1.000
_cell.length_c   1.000
_cell.angle_alpha   90.00
_cell.angle_beta   90.00
_cell.angle_gamma   90.00
#
_symmetry.space_group_name_H-M   'P 1'
#
loop_
_entity.id
_entity.type
_entity.pdbx_description
1 polymer ?
#
loop_
_entity_poly.entity_id
_entity_poly.type
_entity_poly.pdbx_seq_one_letter_code
_entity_poly.pdbx_strand_id
1 'polypeptide(L)'
;MEGRRGSTSRSTHFFPAIAHILLINVGRRYRVLYPYEPRQSDELELDENDIIFVVEKCEDGWFIGTSLKSGQFGTFPGNYVVKH
;
A
#
# COMPACT_ATOMS: atom_id res chain seq x y z
N MET A 1 -31.47 2.18 35.49
CA MET A 1 -30.97 3.50 35.91
C MET A 1 -29.52 3.34 36.34
N GLU A 2 -28.70 4.25 35.83
CA GLU A 2 -27.27 4.52 35.99
C GLU A 2 -26.23 3.45 36.37
N GLY A 3 -25.13 3.47 35.62
CA GLY A 3 -23.85 2.89 36.04
C GLY A 3 -22.69 3.12 35.07
N ARG A 4 -22.45 4.38 34.66
CA ARG A 4 -21.31 4.80 33.81
C ARG A 4 -19.97 4.35 34.40
N ARG A 5 -19.10 3.77 33.56
CA ARG A 5 -17.63 3.89 33.67
C ARG A 5 -17.06 4.07 32.27
N GLY A 6 -16.49 5.25 32.04
CA GLY A 6 -15.83 5.60 30.78
C GLY A 6 -14.46 4.96 30.64
N SER A 7 -13.97 4.93 29.40
CA SER A 7 -12.55 5.14 29.16
C SER A 7 -12.36 5.86 27.84
N THR A 8 -11.62 6.96 27.94
CA THR A 8 -11.09 7.80 26.88
C THR A 8 -10.24 7.02 25.90
N SER A 9 -10.46 7.20 24.59
CA SER A 9 -9.33 7.35 23.66
C SER A 9 -9.76 7.94 22.32
N ARG A 10 -9.25 9.15 22.08
CA ARG A 10 -8.75 9.64 20.80
C ARG A 10 -9.65 9.39 19.60
N SER A 11 -10.54 10.35 19.36
CA SER A 11 -11.00 10.69 18.01
C SER A 11 -9.81 11.22 17.19
N THR A 12 -8.83 10.37 16.90
CA THR A 12 -7.77 10.69 15.94
C THR A 12 -8.35 10.60 14.54
N HIS A 13 -8.57 11.77 13.95
CA HIS A 13 -8.31 12.03 12.53
C HIS A 13 -8.80 10.95 11.57
N PHE A 14 -10.10 11.03 11.27
CA PHE A 14 -10.76 10.39 10.12
C PHE A 14 -10.33 11.02 8.78
N PHE A 15 -9.03 11.28 8.60
CA PHE A 15 -8.48 11.43 7.26
C PHE A 15 -8.21 10.02 6.75
N PRO A 16 -8.70 9.63 5.55
CA PRO A 16 -8.47 8.28 5.08
C PRO A 16 -6.96 8.13 4.92
N ALA A 17 -6.34 7.12 5.56
CA ALA A 17 -4.91 6.84 5.44
C ALA A 17 -4.48 6.79 3.97
N ILE A 18 -5.38 6.41 3.06
CA ILE A 18 -5.24 6.46 1.61
C ILE A 18 -4.92 7.88 1.10
N ALA A 19 -5.62 8.93 1.54
CA ALA A 19 -5.30 10.30 1.10
C ALA A 19 -3.92 10.74 1.58
N HIS A 20 -3.51 10.36 2.79
CA HIS A 20 -2.18 10.68 3.32
C HIS A 20 -1.08 9.92 2.54
N ILE A 21 -1.28 8.62 2.30
CA ILE A 21 -0.39 7.78 1.48
C ILE A 21 -0.32 8.31 0.03
N LEU A 22 -1.45 8.70 -0.56
CA LEU A 22 -1.52 9.26 -1.91
C LEU A 22 -0.80 10.61 -2.00
N LEU A 23 -0.98 11.51 -1.03
CA LEU A 23 -0.36 12.84 -1.00
C LEU A 23 1.16 12.77 -0.80
N ILE A 24 1.66 11.80 -0.02
CA ILE A 24 3.10 11.60 0.19
C ILE A 24 3.75 10.89 -1.02
N ASN A 25 3.02 10.01 -1.72
CA ASN A 25 3.57 9.18 -2.78
C ASN A 25 3.21 9.63 -4.21
N VAL A 26 2.76 10.89 -4.41
CA VAL A 26 2.38 11.43 -5.74
C VAL A 26 3.46 11.20 -6.82
N GLY A 27 4.74 11.14 -6.43
CA GLY A 27 5.89 10.90 -7.31
C GLY A 27 6.44 9.46 -7.38
N ARG A 28 5.82 8.51 -6.68
CA ARG A 28 6.26 7.10 -6.60
C ARG A 28 5.23 6.14 -7.19
N ARG A 29 4.58 6.56 -8.28
CA ARG A 29 3.65 5.71 -9.04
C ARG A 29 4.44 4.82 -10.01
N TYR A 30 4.12 3.54 -10.00
CA TYR A 30 4.70 2.55 -10.89
C TYR A 30 3.58 1.79 -11.56
N ARG A 31 3.74 1.52 -12.86
CA ARG A 31 2.85 0.65 -13.62
C ARG A 31 3.41 -0.76 -13.60
N VAL A 32 2.54 -1.73 -13.34
CA VAL A 32 2.84 -3.16 -13.47
C VAL A 32 3.01 -3.53 -14.93
N LEU A 33 4.15 -4.13 -15.27
CA LEU A 33 4.46 -4.68 -16.59
C LEU A 33 4.11 -6.16 -16.72
N TYR A 34 4.21 -6.91 -15.62
CA TYR A 34 3.97 -8.34 -15.59
C TYR A 34 3.18 -8.71 -14.34
N PRO A 35 2.20 -9.62 -14.45
CA PRO A 35 1.45 -10.08 -13.29
C PRO A 35 2.36 -10.86 -12.34
N TYR A 36 2.00 -10.87 -11.06
CA TYR A 36 2.72 -11.60 -10.01
C TYR A 36 1.75 -12.19 -9.00
N GLU A 37 1.82 -13.51 -8.83
CA GLU A 37 1.07 -14.25 -7.82
C GLU A 37 1.88 -14.33 -6.51
N PRO A 38 1.35 -13.84 -5.38
CA PRO A 38 2.00 -13.93 -4.07
C PRO A 38 2.29 -15.38 -3.67
N ARG A 39 3.50 -15.63 -3.19
CA ARG A 39 3.95 -16.90 -2.61
C ARG A 39 3.90 -16.87 -1.09
N GLN A 40 4.00 -15.69 -0.50
CA GLN A 40 3.95 -15.46 0.94
C GLN A 40 2.85 -14.46 1.29
N SER A 41 2.39 -14.47 2.54
CA SER A 41 1.27 -13.66 3.00
C SER A 41 1.56 -12.15 3.05
N ASP A 42 2.85 -11.76 3.02
CA ASP A 42 3.32 -10.39 3.00
C ASP A 42 3.60 -9.87 1.58
N GLU A 43 3.51 -10.73 0.56
CA GLU A 43 3.71 -10.37 -0.83
C GLU A 43 2.43 -9.78 -1.45
N LEU A 44 2.60 -8.78 -2.31
CA LEU A 44 1.53 -8.07 -3.00
C LEU A 44 1.28 -8.69 -4.37
N GLU A 45 0.01 -9.00 -4.65
CA GLU A 45 -0.43 -9.41 -5.98
C GLU A 45 -0.29 -8.26 -6.98
N LEU A 46 0.25 -8.56 -8.16
CA LEU A 46 0.37 -7.59 -9.25
C LEU A 46 -0.53 -7.99 -10.42
N ASP A 47 -1.35 -7.05 -10.86
CA ASP A 47 -2.15 -7.13 -12.08
C ASP A 47 -1.51 -6.29 -13.18
N GLU A 48 -1.33 -6.86 -14.38
CA GLU A 48 -0.76 -6.14 -15.51
C GLU A 48 -1.50 -4.81 -15.77
N ASN A 49 -0.73 -3.75 -16.00
CA ASN A 49 -1.20 -2.37 -16.19
C ASN A 49 -1.80 -1.67 -14.95
N ASP A 50 -1.84 -2.33 -13.78
CA ASP A 50 -2.23 -1.67 -12.53
C ASP A 50 -1.20 -0.63 -12.07
N ILE A 51 -1.63 0.30 -11.22
CA ILE A 51 -0.80 1.33 -10.62
C ILE A 51 -0.51 0.98 -9.17
N ILE A 52 0.77 0.86 -8.86
CA ILE A 52 1.29 0.65 -7.50
C ILE A 52 1.94 1.94 -7.00
N PHE A 53 1.64 2.30 -5.76
CA PHE A 53 2.38 3.33 -5.04
C PHE A 53 3.53 2.68 -4.29
N VAL A 54 4.76 2.89 -4.77
CA VAL A 54 5.96 2.37 -4.11
C VAL A 54 6.27 3.23 -2.89
N VAL A 55 6.19 2.61 -1.72
CA VAL A 55 6.56 3.20 -0.43
C VAL A 55 8.06 3.09 -0.21
N GLU A 56 8.66 1.94 -0.52
CA GLU A 56 10.09 1.69 -0.28
C GLU A 56 10.69 0.80 -1.37
N LYS A 57 11.99 0.96 -1.62
CA LYS A 57 12.79 0.07 -2.48
C LYS A 57 13.90 -0.52 -1.62
N CYS A 58 13.86 -1.82 -1.42
CA CYS A 58 14.89 -2.55 -0.72
C CYS A 58 16.11 -2.78 -1.64
N GLU A 59 17.28 -2.98 -1.05
CA GLU A 59 18.54 -3.19 -1.78
C GLU A 59 18.61 -4.57 -2.47
N ASP A 60 17.76 -5.51 -2.02
CA ASP A 60 17.63 -6.85 -2.58
C ASP A 60 16.77 -6.92 -3.86
N GLY A 61 16.25 -5.77 -4.32
CA GLY A 61 15.43 -5.65 -5.52
C GLY A 61 13.92 -5.76 -5.28
N TRP A 62 13.48 -5.96 -4.03
CA TRP A 62 12.07 -5.97 -3.67
C TRP A 62 11.57 -4.57 -3.35
N PHE A 63 10.36 -4.25 -3.80
CA PHE A 63 9.69 -3.00 -3.48
C PHE A 63 8.55 -3.27 -2.51
N ILE A 64 8.25 -2.29 -1.68
CA ILE A 64 7.10 -2.28 -0.79
C ILE A 64 6.14 -1.24 -1.32
N GLY A 65 4.85 -1.59 -1.46
CA GLY A 65 3.88 -0.65 -1.98
C GLY A 65 2.43 -1.02 -1.75
N THR A 66 1.55 -0.16 -2.25
CA THR A 66 0.11 -0.34 -2.18
C THR A 66 -0.48 -0.35 -3.58
N SER A 67 -1.29 -1.37 -3.91
CA SER A 67 -2.07 -1.38 -5.16
C SER A 67 -3.19 -0.36 -5.07
N LEU A 68 -3.31 0.49 -6.08
CA LEU A 68 -4.40 1.46 -6.17
C LEU A 68 -5.75 0.77 -6.41
N LYS A 69 -5.74 -0.34 -7.16
CA LYS A 69 -6.96 -1.09 -7.51
C LYS A 69 -7.51 -1.87 -6.33
N SER A 70 -6.68 -2.66 -5.66
CA SER A 70 -7.12 -3.54 -4.56
C SER A 70 -7.02 -2.89 -3.18
N GLY A 71 -6.22 -1.83 -3.04
CA GLY A 71 -5.90 -1.22 -1.74
C GLY A 71 -4.97 -2.07 -0.87
N GLN A 72 -4.52 -3.22 -1.39
CA GLN A 72 -3.63 -4.13 -0.66
C GLN A 72 -2.22 -3.57 -0.59
N PHE A 73 -1.52 -3.90 0.50
CA PHE A 73 -0.15 -3.51 0.75
C PHE A 73 0.72 -4.75 0.93
N GLY A 74 1.93 -4.71 0.38
CA GLY A 74 2.89 -5.81 0.52
C GLY A 74 4.17 -5.59 -0.26
N THR A 75 5.00 -6.61 -0.27
CA THR A 75 6.28 -6.68 -0.99
C THR A 75 6.10 -7.27 -2.38
N PHE A 76 6.85 -6.81 -3.37
CA PHE A 76 6.81 -7.39 -4.71
C PHE A 76 8.12 -7.17 -5.47
N PRO A 77 8.42 -7.95 -6.52
CA PRO A 77 9.65 -7.79 -7.30
C PRO A 77 9.67 -6.45 -8.04
N GLY A 78 10.67 -5.61 -7.78
CA GLY A 78 10.76 -4.27 -8.37
C GLY A 78 10.96 -4.26 -9.90
N ASN A 79 11.44 -5.36 -10.47
CA ASN A 79 11.63 -5.51 -11.92
C ASN A 79 10.32 -5.80 -12.70
N TYR A 80 9.21 -6.02 -12.00
CA TYR A 80 7.89 -6.25 -12.60
C TYR A 80 7.14 -4.95 -12.84
N VAL A 81 7.73 -3.81 -12.45
CA VAL A 81 7.08 -2.51 -12.53
C VAL A 81 8.01 -1.47 -13.15
N VAL A 82 7.43 -0.45 -13.79
CA VAL A 82 8.16 0.71 -14.33
C VAL A 82 7.58 1.99 -13.76
N LYS A 83 8.41 3.02 -13.59
CA LYS A 83 7.92 4.33 -13.14
C LYS A 83 6.87 4.85 -14.14
N HIS A 84 5.68 5.20 -13.64
CA HIS A 84 4.55 5.69 -14.43
C HIS A 84 4.72 7.17 -14.80
#